data_AF-A0A7Z1ATZ4-F1
#
_entry.id   AF-A0A7Z1ATZ4-F1
#
_cell.length_a   1.000
_cell.length_b   1.000
_cell.length_c   1.000
_cell.angle_alpha   90.00
_cell.angle_beta   90.00
_cell.angle_gamma   90.00
#
_symmetry.space_group_name_H-M   'P 1'
#
loop_
_entity.id
_entity.type
_entity.pdbx_description
1 polymer ?
#
loop_
_entity_poly.entity_id
_entity_poly.type
_entity_poly.pdbx_seq_one_letter_code
_entity_poly.pdbx_strand_id
1 'polypeptide(L)'
;MNHSPARERLPRRRHGITHAVTINGAEVFMTTNQFPDGRPGEVFARWGKDGSTAGGMMDAFSIMLSLALQYGVPAEAIVAKLRDLRFEPFGMTDDDEIPDASSIMDWVARRLALDWLPFDTRKDLGVLTTKEEAALPADAYAPTPLARRQPPNPRAATA
;
A
#
# COMPACT_ATOMS: atom_id res chain seq x y z
N MET A 1 5.15 26.54 24.53
CA MET A 1 5.99 26.52 23.32
C MET A 1 5.28 25.64 22.30
N ASN A 2 4.78 26.20 21.20
CA ASN A 2 4.22 25.40 20.10
C ASN A 2 5.39 24.74 19.36
N HIS A 3 5.69 23.48 19.64
CA HIS A 3 6.52 22.66 18.76
C HIS A 3 5.63 22.22 17.60
N SER A 4 5.52 23.06 16.57
CA SER A 4 5.04 22.56 15.28
C SER A 4 6.00 21.44 14.85
N PRO A 5 5.51 20.23 14.50
CA PRO A 5 6.39 19.15 14.08
C PRO A 5 7.21 19.65 12.88
N ALA A 6 8.54 19.55 12.97
CA ALA A 6 9.42 20.00 11.90
C ALA A 6 9.54 18.89 10.86
N ARG A 7 9.32 19.24 9.59
CA ARG A 7 9.51 18.31 8.47
C ARG A 7 10.96 17.85 8.39
N GLU A 8 11.19 16.56 8.52
CA GLU A 8 12.48 15.92 8.24
C GLU A 8 12.65 15.77 6.72
N ARG A 9 13.66 16.42 6.13
CA ARG A 9 13.92 16.31 4.68
C ARG A 9 14.95 15.23 4.41
N LEU A 10 14.71 14.44 3.37
CA LEU A 10 15.68 13.44 2.92
C LEU A 10 16.94 14.10 2.32
N PRO A 11 18.12 13.47 2.47
CA PRO A 11 19.36 13.93 1.84
C PRO A 11 19.28 13.88 0.31
N ARG A 12 20.11 14.69 -0.37
CA ARG A 12 20.12 14.75 -1.86
C ARG A 12 20.38 13.40 -2.54
N ARG A 13 21.19 12.55 -1.90
CA ARG A 13 21.45 11.16 -2.33
C ARG A 13 20.86 10.23 -1.29
N ARG A 14 20.13 9.23 -1.74
CA ARG A 14 19.38 8.29 -0.91
C ARG A 14 19.22 6.98 -1.64
N HIS A 15 19.05 5.91 -0.88
CA HIS A 15 18.71 4.61 -1.41
C HIS A 15 17.20 4.49 -1.55
N GLY A 16 16.77 3.66 -2.49
CA GLY A 16 15.36 3.39 -2.70
C GLY A 16 15.18 2.11 -3.50
N ILE A 17 13.95 1.60 -3.46
CA ILE A 17 13.53 0.39 -4.15
C ILE A 17 12.36 0.77 -5.04
N THR A 18 12.40 0.31 -6.29
CA THR A 18 11.31 0.49 -7.25
C THR A 18 10.72 -0.86 -7.58
N HIS A 19 9.40 -0.96 -7.44
CA HIS A 19 8.58 -2.08 -7.90
C HIS A 19 7.73 -1.64 -9.08
N ALA A 20 7.59 -2.52 -10.05
CA ALA A 20 6.57 -2.45 -11.09
C ALA A 20 5.64 -3.65 -10.90
N VAL A 21 4.34 -3.43 -11.07
CA VAL A 21 3.32 -4.47 -10.94
C VAL A 21 2.23 -4.24 -11.98
N THR A 22 1.62 -5.32 -12.44
CA THR A 22 0.42 -5.31 -13.25
C THR A 22 -0.75 -5.78 -12.39
N ILE A 23 -1.76 -4.93 -12.17
CA ILE A 23 -2.99 -5.30 -11.43
C ILE A 23 -4.16 -5.28 -12.40
N ASN A 24 -4.67 -6.46 -12.76
CA ASN A 24 -5.76 -6.62 -13.74
C ASN A 24 -5.54 -5.81 -15.04
N GLY A 25 -4.32 -5.88 -15.58
CA GLY A 25 -3.90 -5.18 -16.80
C GLY A 25 -3.53 -3.70 -16.62
N ALA A 26 -3.62 -3.16 -15.40
CA ALA A 26 -3.12 -1.82 -15.08
C ALA A 26 -1.68 -1.88 -14.59
N GLU A 27 -0.76 -1.22 -15.31
CA GLU A 27 0.62 -1.05 -14.86
C GLU A 27 0.71 0.01 -13.77
N VAL A 28 1.37 -0.35 -12.67
CA VAL A 28 1.62 0.49 -11.52
C VAL A 28 3.11 0.44 -11.18
N PHE A 29 3.68 1.60 -10.89
CA PHE A 29 5.05 1.71 -10.41
C PHE A 29 5.03 2.30 -9.01
N MET A 30 5.84 1.76 -8.09
CA MET A 30 6.06 2.33 -6.77
C MET A 30 7.55 2.46 -6.52
N THR A 31 7.99 3.61 -6.05
CA THR A 31 9.36 3.84 -5.58
C THR A 31 9.31 4.32 -4.14
N THR A 32 10.00 3.63 -3.24
CA THR A 32 10.18 4.09 -1.85
C THR A 32 11.64 4.44 -1.64
N ASN A 33 11.91 5.67 -1.17
CA ASN A 33 13.26 6.08 -0.79
C ASN A 33 13.37 6.19 0.74
N GLN A 34 14.54 5.86 1.26
CA GLN A 34 14.80 5.79 2.69
C GLN A 34 15.61 6.98 3.22
N PHE A 35 15.39 7.26 4.50
CA PHE A 35 16.30 8.03 5.33
C PHE A 35 17.63 7.27 5.55
N PRO A 36 18.70 7.95 5.97
CA PRO A 36 19.98 7.30 6.27
C PRO A 36 19.91 6.19 7.32
N ASP A 37 18.89 6.23 8.20
CA ASP A 37 18.65 5.23 9.24
C ASP A 37 17.86 3.99 8.75
N GLY A 38 17.49 3.95 7.47
CA GLY A 38 16.76 2.84 6.87
C GLY A 38 15.22 2.96 6.94
N ARG A 39 14.66 3.97 7.63
CA ARG A 39 13.22 4.20 7.62
C ARG A 39 12.74 4.68 6.24
N PRO A 40 11.51 4.31 5.80
CA PRO A 40 10.94 4.87 4.58
C PRO A 40 10.67 6.37 4.79
N GLY A 41 11.09 7.19 3.84
CA GLY A 41 10.97 8.66 3.92
C GLY A 41 10.15 9.31 2.82
N GLU A 42 10.02 8.67 1.66
CA GLU A 42 9.11 9.13 0.60
C GLU A 42 8.67 7.95 -0.25
N VAL A 43 7.43 8.02 -0.73
CA VAL A 43 6.81 7.02 -1.61
C VAL A 43 6.24 7.74 -2.81
N PHE A 44 6.64 7.28 -4.00
CA PHE A 44 6.11 7.72 -5.27
C PHE A 44 5.45 6.53 -5.95
N ALA A 45 4.13 6.56 -6.04
CA ALA A 45 3.39 5.62 -6.87
C ALA A 45 2.90 6.33 -8.14
N ARG A 46 2.84 5.59 -9.24
CA ARG A 46 2.39 6.07 -10.55
C ARG A 46 1.45 5.04 -11.16
N TRP A 47 0.35 5.53 -11.69
CA TRP A 47 -0.65 4.74 -12.38
C TRP A 47 -1.48 5.65 -13.29
N GLY A 48 -1.94 5.09 -14.41
CA GLY A 48 -2.75 5.80 -15.39
C GLY A 48 -1.92 6.68 -16.32
N LYS A 49 -2.61 7.39 -17.22
CA LYS A 49 -1.97 8.28 -18.19
C LYS A 49 -1.61 9.62 -17.53
N ASP A 50 -0.50 10.21 -17.95
CA ASP A 50 -0.13 11.56 -17.56
C ASP A 50 -1.26 12.55 -17.87
N GLY A 51 -1.57 13.42 -16.91
CA GLY A 51 -2.65 14.40 -17.03
C GLY A 51 -4.07 13.83 -16.89
N SER A 52 -4.24 12.53 -16.64
CA SER A 52 -5.55 11.96 -16.29
C SER A 52 -5.91 12.23 -14.83
N THR A 53 -7.21 12.21 -14.50
CA THR A 53 -7.69 12.34 -13.10
C THR A 53 -7.07 11.28 -12.19
N ALA A 54 -6.96 10.03 -12.67
CA ALA A 54 -6.35 8.93 -11.94
C ALA A 54 -4.85 9.20 -11.66
N GLY A 55 -4.10 9.58 -12.69
CA GLY A 55 -2.68 9.93 -12.55
C GLY A 55 -2.46 11.12 -11.62
N GLY A 56 -3.26 12.18 -11.75
CA GLY A 56 -3.19 13.34 -10.87
C GLY A 56 -3.52 13.03 -9.41
N MET A 57 -4.49 12.15 -9.16
CA MET A 57 -4.80 11.69 -7.79
C MET A 57 -3.67 10.84 -7.21
N MET A 58 -3.02 10.02 -8.04
CA MET A 58 -1.89 9.19 -7.64
C MET A 58 -0.64 10.04 -7.30
N ASP A 59 -0.38 11.09 -8.08
CA ASP A 59 0.67 12.07 -7.80
C ASP A 59 0.39 12.82 -6.49
N ALA A 60 -0.85 13.29 -6.30
CA ALA A 60 -1.26 13.97 -5.08
C ALA A 60 -1.13 13.07 -3.85
N PHE A 61 -1.55 11.80 -3.95
CA PHE A 61 -1.37 10.82 -2.90
C PHE A 61 0.11 10.59 -2.58
N SER A 62 0.97 10.44 -3.59
CA SER A 62 2.41 10.25 -3.40
C SER A 62 3.04 11.42 -2.64
N ILE A 63 2.64 12.65 -2.97
CA ILE A 63 3.05 13.86 -2.25
C ILE A 63 2.60 13.80 -0.79
N MET A 64 1.32 13.49 -0.55
CA MET A 64 0.75 13.45 0.80
C MET A 64 1.35 12.35 1.67
N LEU A 65 1.55 11.15 1.12
CA LEU A 65 2.18 10.03 1.80
C LEU A 65 3.64 10.34 2.16
N SER A 66 4.39 10.89 1.20
CA SER A 66 5.77 11.33 1.45
C SER A 66 5.84 12.42 2.51
N LEU A 67 4.87 13.36 2.50
CA LEU A 67 4.79 14.39 3.52
C LEU A 67 4.51 13.76 4.90
N ALA A 68 3.54 12.84 5.00
CA ALA A 68 3.22 12.15 6.25
C ALA A 68 4.45 11.46 6.85
N LEU A 69 5.20 10.71 6.05
CA LEU A 69 6.45 10.05 6.48
C LEU A 69 7.49 11.07 6.98
N GLN A 70 7.66 12.18 6.28
CA GLN A 70 8.61 13.25 6.63
C GLN A 70 8.20 14.05 7.87
N TYR A 71 6.94 14.00 8.27
CA TYR A 71 6.45 14.53 9.55
C TYR A 71 6.39 13.46 10.65
N GLY A 72 6.95 12.26 10.38
CA GLY A 72 7.11 11.21 11.38
C GLY A 72 5.88 10.34 11.62
N VAL A 73 4.90 10.34 10.70
CA VAL A 73 3.79 9.37 10.78
C VAL A 73 4.37 7.95 10.64
N PRO A 74 4.14 7.03 11.59
CA PRO A 74 4.65 5.68 11.52
C PRO A 74 4.13 4.94 10.28
N ALA A 75 5.01 4.27 9.54
CA ALA A 75 4.62 3.52 8.35
C ALA A 75 3.58 2.43 8.66
N GLU A 76 3.69 1.77 9.82
CA GLU A 76 2.70 0.80 10.31
C GLU A 76 1.27 1.39 10.40
N ALA A 77 1.14 2.65 10.84
CA ALA A 77 -0.16 3.31 10.97
C ALA A 77 -0.77 3.62 9.59
N ILE A 78 0.08 3.93 8.62
CA ILE A 78 -0.32 4.15 7.23
C ILE A 78 -0.78 2.83 6.61
N VAL A 79 0.03 1.77 6.75
CA VAL A 79 -0.30 0.43 6.27
C VAL A 79 -1.63 -0.04 6.85
N ALA A 80 -1.82 0.08 8.17
CA ALA A 80 -3.06 -0.31 8.84
C ALA A 80 -4.32 0.39 8.30
N LYS A 81 -4.18 1.59 7.73
CA LYS A 81 -5.30 2.37 7.18
C LYS A 81 -5.55 2.13 5.70
N LEU A 82 -4.54 1.73 4.95
CA LEU A 82 -4.62 1.57 3.50
C LEU A 82 -4.75 0.11 3.05
N ARG A 83 -4.28 -0.85 3.88
CA ARG A 83 -4.51 -2.27 3.62
C ARG A 83 -6.00 -2.56 3.49
N ASP A 84 -6.35 -3.48 2.61
CA ASP A 84 -7.73 -3.91 2.33
C ASP A 84 -8.66 -2.81 1.79
N LEU A 85 -8.13 -1.64 1.41
CA LEU A 85 -8.91 -0.61 0.75
C LEU A 85 -9.36 -1.10 -0.63
N ARG A 86 -10.66 -1.02 -0.92
CA ARG A 86 -11.29 -1.67 -2.08
C ARG A 86 -11.78 -0.68 -3.12
N PHE A 87 -11.18 -0.70 -4.30
CA PHE A 87 -11.64 0.01 -5.50
C PHE A 87 -10.81 -0.45 -6.73
N GLU A 88 -11.28 -0.12 -7.93
CA GLU A 88 -10.59 -0.51 -9.17
C GLU A 88 -9.35 0.34 -9.49
N PRO A 89 -8.29 -0.25 -10.05
CA PRO A 89 -8.16 -1.66 -10.43
C PRO A 89 -7.80 -2.53 -9.22
N PHE A 90 -8.37 -3.74 -9.20
CA PHE A 90 -8.13 -4.79 -8.22
C PHE A 90 -8.04 -6.15 -8.92
N GLY A 91 -7.46 -7.13 -8.25
CA GLY A 91 -7.36 -8.52 -8.72
C GLY A 91 -5.93 -9.04 -8.68
N MET A 92 -5.69 -10.06 -9.49
CA MET A 92 -4.40 -10.75 -9.58
C MET A 92 -3.29 -9.79 -9.99
N THR A 93 -2.11 -10.02 -9.40
CA THR A 93 -0.89 -9.30 -9.71
C THR A 93 0.23 -10.23 -10.18
N ASP A 94 1.28 -9.66 -10.74
CA ASP A 94 2.56 -10.33 -11.07
C ASP A 94 3.63 -10.16 -9.97
N ASP A 95 3.26 -9.66 -8.79
CA ASP A 95 4.11 -9.65 -7.59
C ASP A 95 3.96 -10.99 -6.84
N ASP A 96 5.02 -11.81 -6.86
CA ASP A 96 5.07 -13.14 -6.22
C ASP A 96 4.75 -13.12 -4.71
N GLU A 97 4.97 -11.97 -4.05
CA GLU A 97 4.71 -11.80 -2.61
C GLU A 97 3.30 -11.24 -2.34
N ILE A 98 2.65 -10.66 -3.35
CA ILE A 98 1.29 -10.09 -3.28
C ILE A 98 0.44 -10.58 -4.47
N PRO A 99 0.01 -11.87 -4.49
CA PRO A 99 -0.63 -12.44 -5.69
C PRO A 99 -1.99 -11.83 -6.06
N ASP A 100 -2.72 -11.27 -5.09
CA ASP A 100 -3.99 -10.57 -5.30
C ASP A 100 -3.99 -9.29 -4.47
N ALA A 101 -4.49 -8.20 -5.07
CA ALA A 101 -4.62 -6.90 -4.42
C ALA A 101 -6.05 -6.37 -4.56
N SER A 102 -6.59 -5.84 -3.45
CA SER A 102 -7.96 -5.31 -3.40
C SER A 102 -8.10 -3.88 -3.94
N SER A 103 -6.97 -3.21 -4.18
CA SER A 103 -6.80 -1.99 -4.97
C SER A 103 -5.30 -1.73 -5.18
N ILE A 104 -4.97 -0.71 -5.98
CA ILE A 104 -3.60 -0.17 -6.06
C ILE A 104 -3.09 0.28 -4.68
N MET A 105 -3.95 0.88 -3.85
CA MET A 105 -3.53 1.41 -2.53
C MET A 105 -3.26 0.29 -1.53
N ASP A 106 -4.04 -0.79 -1.62
CA ASP A 106 -3.77 -2.01 -0.86
C ASP A 106 -2.42 -2.61 -1.26
N TRP A 107 -2.13 -2.70 -2.56
CA TRP A 107 -0.81 -3.16 -3.02
C TRP A 107 0.32 -2.24 -2.53
N VAL A 108 0.19 -0.91 -2.66
CA VAL A 108 1.18 0.06 -2.15
C VAL A 108 1.40 -0.11 -0.63
N ALA A 109 0.32 -0.30 0.13
CA ALA A 109 0.39 -0.49 1.58
C ALA A 109 1.10 -1.81 1.94
N ARG A 110 0.74 -2.91 1.27
CA ARG A 110 1.36 -4.21 1.50
C ARG A 110 2.83 -4.22 1.11
N ARG A 111 3.20 -3.58 -0.02
CA ARG A 111 4.60 -3.45 -0.45
C ARG A 111 5.42 -2.59 0.53
N LEU A 112 4.86 -1.46 0.97
CA LEU A 112 5.46 -0.63 2.03
C LEU A 112 5.68 -1.44 3.31
N ALA A 113 4.75 -2.31 3.68
CA ALA A 113 4.90 -3.18 4.83
C ALA A 113 6.05 -4.18 4.60
N LEU A 114 5.96 -4.99 3.55
CA LEU A 114 6.91 -6.07 3.22
C LEU A 114 8.36 -5.59 3.17
N ASP A 115 8.59 -4.43 2.56
CA ASP A 115 9.93 -3.89 2.38
C ASP A 115 10.52 -3.22 3.63
N TRP A 116 9.67 -2.61 4.47
CA TRP A 116 10.13 -1.63 5.47
C TRP A 116 9.71 -1.91 6.91
N LEU A 117 8.83 -2.87 7.16
CA LEU A 117 8.38 -3.22 8.51
C LEU A 117 8.96 -4.55 8.98
N PRO A 118 9.28 -4.69 10.28
CA PRO A 118 9.67 -5.96 10.88
C PRO A 118 8.59 -7.04 10.72
N PHE A 119 9.00 -8.30 10.70
CA PHE A 119 8.09 -9.45 10.55
C PHE A 119 6.94 -9.43 11.54
N ASP A 120 7.22 -9.26 12.83
CA ASP A 120 6.17 -9.30 13.86
C ASP A 120 5.14 -8.18 13.66
N THR A 121 5.59 -6.97 13.33
CA THR A 121 4.70 -5.84 12.98
C THR A 121 3.83 -6.16 11.77
N ARG A 122 4.42 -6.71 10.70
CA ARG A 122 3.67 -7.08 9.50
C ARG A 122 2.66 -8.19 9.76
N LYS A 123 3.04 -9.18 10.57
CA LYS A 123 2.17 -10.29 10.99
C LYS A 123 0.97 -9.78 11.77
N ASP A 124 1.15 -8.87 12.71
CA ASP A 124 0.06 -8.23 13.46
C ASP A 124 -0.84 -7.40 12.52
N LEU A 125 -0.24 -6.80 11.50
CA LEU A 125 -0.93 -6.13 10.41
C LEU A 125 -1.42 -7.10 9.33
N GLY A 126 -1.44 -8.41 9.55
CA GLY A 126 -1.94 -9.42 8.60
C GLY A 126 -1.32 -9.34 7.20
N VAL A 127 -0.13 -8.75 7.06
CA VAL A 127 0.62 -8.70 5.81
C VAL A 127 1.73 -9.74 5.88
N LEU A 128 1.58 -10.81 5.11
CA LEU A 128 2.57 -11.87 4.98
C LEU A 128 2.90 -12.04 3.51
N THR A 129 4.12 -12.48 3.23
CA THR A 129 4.49 -13.02 1.92
C THR A 129 3.78 -14.35 1.71
N THR A 130 3.62 -14.75 0.44
CA THR A 130 3.09 -16.07 0.07
C THR A 130 3.80 -17.24 0.77
N LYS A 131 5.12 -17.13 0.97
CA LYS A 131 5.91 -18.16 1.67
C LYS A 131 5.65 -18.18 3.18
N GLU A 132 5.56 -17.01 3.81
CA GLU A 132 5.25 -16.89 5.23
C GLU A 132 3.83 -17.39 5.53
N GLU A 133 2.86 -17.06 4.66
CA GLU A 133 1.47 -17.52 4.77
C GLU A 133 1.38 -19.05 4.64
N ALA A 134 2.09 -19.65 3.67
CA ALA A 134 2.15 -21.10 3.50
C ALA A 134 2.82 -21.85 4.67
N ALA A 135 3.64 -21.17 5.46
CA ALA A 135 4.31 -21.74 6.63
C ALA A 135 3.46 -21.68 7.90
N LEU A 136 2.31 -20.97 7.89
CA LEU A 136 1.43 -20.91 9.04
C LEU A 136 0.70 -22.25 9.27
N PRO A 137 0.43 -22.61 10.54
CA PRO A 137 -0.47 -23.72 10.86
C PRO A 137 -1.83 -23.57 10.17
N ALA A 138 -2.41 -24.66 9.67
CA ALA A 138 -3.65 -24.64 8.89
C ALA A 138 -4.86 -24.06 9.67
N ASP A 139 -4.79 -24.03 11.00
CA ASP A 139 -5.80 -23.47 11.91
C ASP A 139 -5.52 -22.01 12.31
N ALA A 140 -4.36 -21.45 11.95
CA ALA A 140 -3.98 -20.08 12.28
C ALA A 140 -4.56 -19.03 11.29
N TYR A 141 -5.09 -19.48 10.15
CA TYR A 141 -5.65 -18.60 9.13
C TYR A 141 -7.18 -18.62 9.13
N ALA A 142 -7.78 -17.57 9.69
CA ALA A 142 -9.09 -17.15 9.23
C ALA A 142 -8.84 -16.27 8.00
N PRO A 143 -9.11 -16.72 6.75
CA PRO A 143 -9.12 -15.80 5.63
C PRO A 143 -10.03 -14.65 6.03
N THR A 144 -9.53 -13.41 6.04
CA THR A 144 -10.43 -12.27 5.90
C THR A 144 -11.15 -12.58 4.60
N PRO A 145 -12.45 -12.92 4.61
CA PRO A 145 -13.11 -13.28 3.39
C PRO A 145 -12.89 -12.10 2.45
N LEU A 146 -12.43 -12.36 1.22
CA LEU A 146 -12.74 -11.48 0.11
C LEU A 146 -14.27 -11.46 0.06
N ALA A 147 -14.89 -10.63 0.89
CA ALA A 147 -16.32 -10.50 0.96
C ALA A 147 -16.70 -9.90 -0.39
N ARG A 148 -17.08 -10.77 -1.33
CA ARG A 148 -17.91 -10.38 -2.46
C ARG A 148 -19.09 -9.66 -1.83
N ARG A 149 -19.06 -8.33 -1.80
CA ARG A 149 -20.30 -7.57 -1.65
C ARG A 149 -21.14 -7.99 -2.84
N GLN A 150 -22.16 -8.78 -2.59
CA GLN A 150 -23.20 -9.03 -3.57
C GLN A 150 -23.70 -7.64 -4.00
N PRO A 151 -23.71 -7.32 -5.31
CA PRO A 151 -24.21 -6.03 -5.75
C PRO A 151 -25.64 -5.84 -5.20
N PRO A 152 -26.02 -4.62 -4.80
CA PRO A 152 -27.34 -4.38 -4.24
C PRO A 152 -28.41 -4.89 -5.21
N ASN A 153 -29.36 -5.65 -4.68
CA ASN A 153 -30.46 -6.20 -5.47
C ASN A 153 -31.20 -5.06 -6.17
N PRO A 154 -31.24 -5.00 -7.52
CA PRO A 154 -31.90 -3.91 -8.24
C PRO A 154 -33.41 -3.85 -8.01
N ARG A 155 -34.02 -4.87 -7.37
CA ARG A 155 -35.44 -4.90 -7.01
C ARG A 155 -35.81 -4.19 -5.70
N ALA A 156 -34.85 -3.61 -4.97
CA ALA A 156 -35.15 -2.85 -3.75
C ALA A 156 -35.41 -1.34 -3.98
N ALA A 157 -35.32 -0.84 -5.21
CA ALA A 157 -35.47 0.58 -5.53
C ALA A 157 -36.87 0.99 -6.03
N THR A 158 -37.90 0.15 -5.83
CA THR A 158 -39.29 0.50 -6.13
C THR A 158 -40.16 0.19 -4.92
N ALA A 159 -40.17 1.12 -3.97
CA ALA A 159 -41.23 1.30 -2.98
C ALA A 159 -41.29 2.80 -2.66
#